data_AF-A0A7Y3DTH8-F1
#
_entry.id   AF-A0A7Y3DTH8-F1
#
_cell.length_a   1.000
_cell.length_b   1.000
_cell.length_c   1.000
_cell.angle_alpha   90.00
_cell.angle_beta   90.00
_cell.angle_gamma   90.00
#
_symmetry.space_group_name_H-M   'P 1'
#
loop_
_entity.id
_entity.type
_entity.pdbx_description
1 polymer ?
#
loop_
_entity_poly.entity_id
_entity_poly.type
_entity_poly.pdbx_seq_one_letter_code
_entity_poly.pdbx_strand_id
1 'polypeptide(L)'
;MSFQYDIITRAGGINVTSAMDEAYPRMHLDQLAELDPSFIFYCGYNLEYLEKMMENPTWRSMQVFETGQVHRFPCELTCRFGPRIVDMTELLHKKLYG
;
A
#
# COMPACT_ATOMS: atom_id res chain seq x y z
N MET A 1 -10.94 -9.61 7.88
CA MET A 1 -10.82 -8.18 7.47
C MET A 1 -10.05 -7.38 8.52
N SER A 2 -9.20 -6.44 8.09
CA SER A 2 -8.39 -5.57 8.96
C SER A 2 -8.80 -4.10 8.82
N PHE A 3 -8.45 -3.25 9.78
CA PHE A 3 -8.77 -1.81 9.68
C PHE A 3 -8.10 -1.14 8.46
N GLN A 4 -6.97 -1.67 7.99
CA GLN A 4 -6.30 -1.19 6.78
C GLN A 4 -7.18 -1.43 5.54
N TYR A 5 -7.88 -2.56 5.51
CA TYR A 5 -8.86 -2.85 4.47
C TYR A 5 -9.99 -1.80 4.45
N ASP A 6 -10.51 -1.44 5.62
CA ASP A 6 -11.55 -0.42 5.75
C ASP A 6 -11.07 0.95 5.29
N ILE A 7 -9.85 1.34 5.67
CA ILE A 7 -9.23 2.61 5.24
C ILE A 7 -9.10 2.65 3.71
N ILE A 8 -8.56 1.60 3.09
CA ILE A 8 -8.40 1.52 1.63
C ILE A 8 -9.76 1.67 0.94
N THR A 9 -10.74 0.89 1.38
CA THR A 9 -12.08 0.86 0.79
C THR A 9 -12.78 2.21 0.95
N ARG A 10 -12.73 2.81 2.14
CA ARG A 10 -13.37 4.11 2.42
C ARG A 10 -12.68 5.29 1.74
N ALA A 11 -11.37 5.19 1.49
CA ALA A 11 -10.65 6.17 0.67
C ALA A 11 -11.02 6.08 -0.82
N GLY A 12 -11.79 5.06 -1.23
CA GLY A 12 -12.20 4.81 -2.61
C GLY A 12 -11.21 3.93 -3.38
N GLY A 13 -10.32 3.22 -2.69
CA GLY A 13 -9.42 2.23 -3.30
C GLY A 13 -10.00 0.82 -3.27
N ILE A 14 -9.37 -0.08 -4.03
CA ILE A 14 -9.66 -1.51 -4.02
C ILE A 14 -8.40 -2.22 -3.50
N ASN A 15 -8.54 -3.01 -2.44
CA ASN A 15 -7.42 -3.82 -1.94
C ASN A 15 -7.24 -5.04 -2.86
N VAL A 16 -6.08 -5.15 -3.51
CA VAL A 16 -5.76 -6.25 -4.44
C VAL A 16 -5.76 -7.64 -3.79
N THR A 17 -5.68 -7.70 -2.46
CA THR A 17 -5.74 -8.94 -1.69
C THR A 17 -7.14 -9.26 -1.14
N SER A 18 -8.17 -8.54 -1.58
CA SER A 18 -9.55 -8.69 -1.08
C SER A 18 -10.17 -10.09 -1.23
N ALA A 19 -9.66 -10.90 -2.18
CA ALA A 19 -10.09 -12.29 -2.35
C ALA A 19 -9.49 -13.26 -1.32
N MET A 20 -8.51 -12.82 -0.53
CA MET A 20 -7.85 -13.64 0.49
C MET A 20 -8.58 -13.50 1.83
N ASP A 21 -8.99 -14.63 2.43
CA ASP A 21 -9.71 -14.65 3.72
C ASP A 21 -8.76 -14.54 4.92
N GLU A 22 -7.86 -13.56 4.89
CA GLU A 22 -6.88 -13.30 5.94
C GLU A 22 -6.79 -11.80 6.23
N ALA A 23 -6.60 -11.42 7.50
CA ALA A 23 -6.45 -10.01 7.88
C ALA A 23 -5.11 -9.40 7.42
N TYR A 24 -4.08 -10.23 7.31
CA TYR A 24 -2.71 -9.87 6.92
C TYR A 24 -2.17 -10.97 5.99
N PRO A 25 -2.66 -11.02 4.74
CA PRO A 25 -2.26 -12.07 3.82
C PRO A 25 -0.75 -11.99 3.55
N ARG A 26 -0.10 -13.15 3.56
CA ARG A 26 1.29 -13.29 3.12
C ARG A 26 1.28 -13.58 1.63
N MET A 27 2.06 -12.82 0.86
CA MET A 27 2.19 -13.02 -0.58
C MET A 27 3.65 -13.01 -1.01
N HIS A 28 3.94 -13.78 -2.05
CA HIS A 28 5.20 -13.70 -2.75
C HIS A 28 5.24 -12.48 -3.68
N LEU A 29 6.43 -12.00 -3.99
CA LEU A 29 6.61 -10.84 -4.86
C LEU A 29 6.04 -11.07 -6.27
N ASP A 30 6.20 -12.27 -6.83
CA ASP A 30 5.68 -12.59 -8.16
C ASP A 30 4.14 -12.52 -8.18
N GLN A 31 3.47 -12.95 -7.11
CA GLN A 31 2.01 -12.83 -6.98
C GLN A 31 1.56 -11.38 -6.86
N LEU A 32 2.35 -10.52 -6.19
CA LEU A 32 2.08 -9.09 -6.13
C LEU A 32 2.23 -8.45 -7.50
N ALA A 33 3.25 -8.85 -8.26
CA ALA A 33 3.48 -8.38 -9.62
C ALA A 33 2.38 -8.83 -10.59
N GLU A 34 1.83 -10.03 -10.43
CA GLU A 34 0.65 -10.49 -11.20
C GLU A 34 -0.60 -9.66 -10.91
N LEU A 35 -0.78 -9.19 -9.67
CA LEU A 35 -1.89 -8.32 -9.29
C LEU A 35 -1.70 -6.87 -9.73
N ASP A 36 -0.46 -6.46 -10.02
CA ASP A 36 -0.02 -5.15 -10.52
C ASP A 36 -0.80 -3.96 -9.91
N PRO A 37 -0.69 -3.72 -8.59
CA PRO A 37 -1.42 -2.64 -7.94
C PRO A 37 -1.02 -1.28 -8.51
N SER A 38 -1.99 -0.41 -8.80
CA SER A 38 -1.71 0.95 -9.30
C SER A 38 -1.21 1.93 -8.24
N PHE A 39 -1.24 1.54 -6.97
CA PHE A 39 -0.84 2.36 -5.83
C PHE A 39 -0.32 1.47 -4.70
N ILE A 40 0.86 1.78 -4.18
CA ILE A 40 1.44 1.09 -3.02
C ILE A 40 1.66 2.11 -1.93
N PHE A 41 1.29 1.74 -0.69
CA PHE A 41 1.73 2.49 0.47
C PHE A 41 2.33 1.61 1.55
N TYR A 42 3.22 2.20 2.34
CA TYR A 42 3.94 1.51 3.41
C TYR A 42 4.23 2.44 4.60
N CYS A 43 4.51 1.82 5.74
CA CYS A 43 4.94 2.45 6.98
C CYS A 43 6.33 1.92 7.34
N GLY A 44 7.23 2.74 7.89
CA GLY A 44 8.57 2.30 8.32
C GLY A 44 9.76 2.79 7.47
N TYR A 45 10.95 2.24 7.75
CA TYR A 45 12.25 2.91 7.60
C TYR A 45 13.01 2.75 6.26
N ASN A 46 13.72 3.85 5.97
CA ASN A 46 14.82 4.14 5.03
C ASN A 46 14.55 4.12 3.51
N LEU A 47 14.83 5.27 2.88
CA LEU A 47 14.90 5.43 1.42
C LEU A 47 15.84 4.40 0.77
N GLU A 48 16.91 4.03 1.48
CA GLU A 48 17.87 3.01 1.06
C GLU A 48 17.24 1.62 0.82
N TYR A 49 16.11 1.31 1.49
CA TYR A 49 15.36 0.07 1.23
C TYR A 49 14.52 0.15 -0.04
N LEU A 50 14.00 1.33 -0.40
CA LEU A 50 13.35 1.53 -1.70
C LEU A 50 14.38 1.36 -2.82
N GLU A 51 15.57 1.93 -2.66
CA GLU A 51 16.66 1.79 -3.64
C GLU A 51 17.02 0.30 -3.84
N LYS A 52 17.22 -0.44 -2.75
CA LYS A 52 17.47 -1.90 -2.80
C LYS A 52 16.28 -2.69 -3.35
N MET A 53 15.06 -2.30 -3.03
CA MET A 53 13.85 -2.92 -3.59
C MET A 53 13.82 -2.75 -5.10
N MET A 54 14.17 -1.55 -5.58
CA MET A 54 14.29 -1.27 -7.00
C MET A 54 15.43 -2.03 -7.67
N GLU A 55 16.43 -2.60 -6.98
CA GLU A 55 17.43 -3.46 -7.64
C GLU A 55 16.83 -4.77 -8.19
N ASN A 56 15.71 -5.21 -7.61
CA ASN A 56 15.01 -6.42 -8.03
C ASN A 56 14.16 -6.16 -9.29
N PRO A 57 14.33 -6.96 -10.36
CA PRO A 57 13.62 -6.76 -11.62
C PRO A 57 12.10 -6.93 -11.50
N THR A 58 11.61 -7.80 -10.62
CA THR A 58 10.16 -8.00 -10.42
C THR A 58 9.51 -6.77 -9.78
N TRP A 59 10.22 -6.07 -8.89
CA TRP A 59 9.71 -4.78 -8.38
C TRP A 59 9.68 -3.73 -9.48
N ARG A 60 10.74 -3.65 -10.32
CA ARG A 60 10.81 -2.71 -11.45
C ARG A 60 9.76 -2.97 -12.53
N SER A 61 9.28 -4.20 -12.70
CA SER A 61 8.31 -4.53 -13.75
C SER A 61 6.88 -4.09 -13.45
N MET A 62 6.58 -3.68 -12.21
CA MET A 62 5.24 -3.21 -11.83
C MET A 62 5.02 -1.74 -12.20
N GLN A 63 3.83 -1.42 -12.73
CA GLN A 63 3.50 -0.09 -13.26
C GLN A 63 3.55 1.02 -12.19
N VAL A 64 3.34 0.67 -10.93
CA VAL A 64 3.36 1.61 -9.80
C VAL A 64 4.71 2.31 -9.62
N PHE A 65 5.82 1.67 -10.02
CA PHE A 65 7.16 2.26 -9.94
C PHE A 65 7.45 3.20 -11.10
N GLU A 66 6.89 2.93 -12.29
CA GLU A 66 6.99 3.84 -13.45
C GLU A 66 6.18 5.12 -13.22
N THR A 67 5.00 4.98 -12.61
CA THR A 67 4.08 6.10 -12.32
C THR A 67 4.43 6.85 -11.03
N GLY A 68 5.39 6.34 -10.24
CA GLY A 68 5.78 6.93 -8.96
C GLY A 68 4.69 6.88 -7.89
N GLN A 69 3.73 5.95 -7.99
CA GLN A 69 2.59 5.82 -7.07
C GLN A 69 2.93 4.96 -5.84
N VAL A 70 4.16 5.10 -5.34
CA VAL A 70 4.65 4.44 -4.13
C VAL A 70 4.82 5.48 -3.03
N HIS A 71 3.91 5.46 -2.05
CA HIS A 71 3.80 6.52 -1.04
C HIS A 71 4.14 6.02 0.35
N ARG A 72 5.01 6.75 1.05
CA ARG A 72 5.28 6.52 2.46
C ARG A 72 4.27 7.26 3.31
N PHE A 73 3.63 6.56 4.24
CA PHE A 73 2.85 7.18 5.30
C PHE A 73 3.48 6.99 6.67
N PRO A 74 3.19 7.90 7.62
CA PRO A 74 3.60 7.72 9.00
C PRO A 74 2.98 6.46 9.64
N CYS A 75 3.77 5.73 10.45
CA CYS A 75 3.32 4.51 11.13
C CYS A 75 2.15 4.75 12.07
N GLU A 76 2.06 5.94 12.64
CA GLU A 76 1.03 6.34 13.57
C GLU A 76 -0.36 6.50 12.92
N LEU A 77 -0.42 6.56 11.58
CA LEU A 77 -1.63 6.58 10.76
C LEU A 77 -1.98 5.21 10.16
N THR A 78 -0.97 4.42 9.78
CA THR A 78 -1.14 3.17 9.01
C THR A 78 -1.10 1.90 9.85
N CYS A 79 -0.41 1.96 10.99
CA CYS A 79 -0.01 0.78 11.76
C CYS A 79 -0.63 0.78 13.18
N ARG A 80 -1.48 1.78 13.51
CA ARG A 80 -2.20 1.88 14.78
C ARG A 80 -3.70 2.11 14.57
N PHE A 81 -4.51 1.22 15.14
CA PHE A 81 -5.96 1.41 15.22
C PHE A 81 -6.30 2.45 16.29
N GLY A 82 -7.05 3.50 15.92
CA GLY A 82 -7.38 4.62 16.82
C GLY A 82 -8.10 5.75 16.08
N PRO A 83 -8.38 6.90 16.72
CA PRO A 83 -9.18 7.98 16.13
C PRO A 83 -8.58 8.52 14.81
N ARG A 84 -7.25 8.43 14.64
CA ARG A 84 -6.54 8.88 13.43
C ARG A 84 -6.78 8.03 12.18
N ILE A 85 -7.59 6.96 12.24
CA ILE A 85 -7.98 6.23 11.04
C ILE A 85 -8.76 7.12 10.05
N VAL A 86 -9.48 8.13 10.55
CA VAL A 86 -10.19 9.10 9.70
C VAL A 86 -9.17 9.96 8.96
N ASP A 87 -8.20 10.51 9.66
CA ASP A 87 -7.10 11.30 9.07
C ASP A 87 -6.36 10.50 7.99
N MET A 88 -6.06 9.23 8.27
CA MET A 88 -5.43 8.33 7.30
C MET A 88 -6.30 8.11 6.06
N THR A 89 -7.61 7.94 6.24
CA THR A 89 -8.56 7.73 5.14
C THR A 89 -8.65 8.96 4.24
N GLU A 90 -8.78 10.15 4.83
CA GLU A 90 -8.81 11.42 4.08
C GLU A 90 -7.50 11.67 3.33
N LEU A 91 -6.37 11.40 3.97
CA LEU A 91 -5.06 11.55 3.37
C LEU A 91 -4.85 10.57 2.21
N LEU A 92 -5.26 9.31 2.37
CA LEU A 92 -5.20 8.32 1.30
C LEU A 92 -6.10 8.71 0.13
N HIS A 93 -7.32 9.17 0.39
CA HIS A 93 -8.23 9.64 -0.65
C HIS A 93 -7.60 10.80 -1.46
N LYS A 94 -7.03 11.80 -0.78
CA LYS A 94 -6.31 12.89 -1.45
C LYS A 94 -5.15 12.41 -2.29
N LYS A 95 -4.46 11.33 -1.91
CA LYS A 95 -3.35 10.75 -2.68
C LYS A 95 -3.80 9.93 -3.88
N LEU A 96 -4.99 9.32 -3.81
CA LEU A 96 -5.55 8.56 -4.91
C LEU A 96 -6.14 9.45 -6.01
N TYR A 97 -6.67 10.63 -5.64
CA TYR A 97 -7.49 11.45 -6.54
C TYR A 97 -7.08 12.92 -6.67
N GLY A 98 -6.09 13.39 -5.92
CA GLY A 98 -5.58 14.78 -5.94
C GLY A 98 -4.22 14.89 -6.58
#